data_AF-A0A3C0I0W3-F1
#
_entry.id   AF-A0A3C0I0W3-F1
#
_cell.length_a   1.000
_cell.length_b   1.000
_cell.length_c   1.000
_cell.angle_alpha   90.00
_cell.angle_beta   90.00
_cell.angle_gamma   90.00
#
_symmetry.space_group_name_H-M   'P 1'
#
loop_
_entity.id
_entity.type
_entity.pdbx_description
1 polymer ?
#
loop_
_entity_poly.entity_id
_entity_poly.type
_entity_poly.pdbx_seq_one_letter_code
_entity_poly.pdbx_strand_id
1 'polypeptide(L)'
;MLNLNKVLTILTVVAALNIGLSQTAVAEEMACTIAPNGICTMDINACGNASICTCPNGYSYNAAIAQCVIEDIAEATSASTIAIEGSCVGTQPVPCTRDINRCGHPSRCMCSEGLTYNPAVGKCLKDL
;
A
#
# COMPACT_ATOMS: atom_id res chain seq x y z
N MET A 1 41.04 -62.11 32.57
CA MET A 1 40.02 -61.87 33.62
C MET A 1 40.72 -61.05 34.70
N LEU A 2 40.34 -59.85 35.16
CA LEU A 2 39.08 -59.07 35.26
C LEU A 2 39.29 -57.68 34.56
N ASN A 3 38.40 -57.17 33.70
CA ASN A 3 37.11 -56.50 33.98
C ASN A 3 37.25 -55.21 34.82
N LEU A 4 37.57 -54.09 34.18
CA LEU A 4 37.47 -52.74 34.75
C LEU A 4 36.41 -51.94 33.99
N ASN A 5 35.18 -52.42 34.13
CA ASN A 5 33.97 -51.77 33.71
C ASN A 5 33.58 -50.72 34.79
N LYS A 6 33.09 -49.57 34.33
CA LYS A 6 32.18 -48.65 35.06
C LYS A 6 32.74 -47.67 36.11
N VAL A 7 33.61 -46.73 35.73
CA VAL A 7 33.58 -45.39 36.37
C VAL A 7 34.08 -44.32 35.39
N LEU A 8 33.21 -43.83 34.51
CA LEU A 8 33.29 -42.45 33.99
C LEU A 8 31.92 -42.08 33.42
N THR A 9 30.96 -41.79 34.29
CA THR A 9 30.55 -40.40 34.58
C THR A 9 30.09 -39.67 33.32
N ILE A 10 28.84 -39.93 32.95
CA ILE A 10 27.82 -38.95 32.55
C ILE A 10 28.39 -37.64 31.98
N LEU A 11 28.46 -37.53 30.65
CA LEU A 11 28.38 -36.24 29.97
C LEU A 11 27.54 -36.40 28.71
N THR A 12 26.23 -36.51 28.91
CA THR A 12 25.23 -36.32 27.86
C THR A 12 25.23 -34.85 27.45
N VAL A 13 26.06 -34.48 26.47
CA VAL A 13 25.89 -33.22 25.75
C VAL A 13 24.84 -33.47 24.67
N VAL A 14 23.58 -33.28 25.05
CA VAL A 14 22.48 -33.15 24.10
C VAL A 14 22.77 -31.89 23.28
N ALA A 15 23.34 -32.07 22.10
CA ALA A 15 23.39 -31.03 21.08
C ALA A 15 21.95 -30.84 20.56
N ALA A 16 21.13 -30.15 21.33
CA ALA A 16 19.90 -29.54 20.83
C ALA A 16 20.32 -28.41 19.91
N LEU A 17 20.54 -28.74 18.64
CA LEU A 17 20.72 -27.74 17.59
C LEU A 17 19.35 -27.06 17.41
N ASN A 18 19.19 -25.92 18.08
CA ASN A 18 18.08 -25.01 17.93
C ASN A 18 17.94 -24.65 16.44
N ILE A 19 16.94 -25.25 15.78
CA ILE A 19 16.47 -24.78 14.48
C ILE A 19 15.69 -23.50 14.79
N GLY A 20 16.40 -22.37 14.81
CA GLY A 20 15.77 -21.06 14.88
C GLY A 20 14.95 -20.88 13.60
N LEU A 21 13.62 -21.05 13.70
CA LEU A 21 12.72 -20.56 12.67
C LEU A 21 12.83 -19.04 12.68
N SER A 22 13.69 -18.51 11.81
CA SER A 22 13.67 -17.10 11.44
C SER A 22 12.34 -16.85 10.74
N GLN A 23 11.37 -16.31 11.47
CA GLN A 23 10.18 -15.75 10.84
C GLN A 23 10.64 -14.53 10.06
N THR A 24 10.74 -14.65 8.74
CA THR A 24 10.79 -13.48 7.87
C THR A 24 9.44 -12.81 8.00
N ALA A 25 9.38 -11.69 8.73
CA ALA A 25 8.23 -10.81 8.68
C ALA A 25 8.04 -10.42 7.21
N VAL A 26 7.01 -10.95 6.58
CA VAL A 26 6.61 -10.53 5.24
C VAL A 26 6.07 -9.12 5.42
N ALA A 27 6.84 -8.11 5.00
CA ALA A 27 6.34 -6.75 5.00
C ALA A 27 5.09 -6.71 4.11
N GLU A 28 3.98 -6.23 4.64
CA GLU A 28 2.74 -6.10 3.88
C GLU A 28 2.97 -5.11 2.73
N GLU A 29 2.56 -5.49 1.53
CA GLU A 29 2.70 -4.64 0.36
C GLU A 29 1.67 -3.51 0.41
N MET A 30 2.13 -2.26 0.40
CA MET A 30 1.30 -1.06 0.36
C MET A 30 1.34 -0.44 -1.04
N ALA A 31 0.30 -0.67 -1.83
CA ALA A 31 0.13 -0.06 -3.14
C ALA A 31 -0.41 1.37 -3.01
N CYS A 32 -0.16 2.23 -4.00
CA CYS A 32 -0.63 3.63 -3.92
C CYS A 32 -2.15 3.79 -4.01
N THR A 33 -2.82 2.83 -4.65
CA THR A 33 -4.28 2.74 -4.67
C THR A 33 -4.73 1.29 -4.59
N ILE A 34 -5.81 1.06 -3.86
CA ILE A 34 -6.47 -0.24 -3.76
C ILE A 34 -7.98 -0.08 -3.90
N ALA A 35 -8.66 -1.16 -4.26
CA ALA A 35 -10.12 -1.19 -4.25
C ALA A 35 -10.64 -1.05 -2.82
N PRO A 36 -11.75 -0.31 -2.60
CA PRO A 36 -12.44 -0.33 -1.32
C PRO A 36 -12.89 -1.76 -0.98
N ASN A 37 -12.71 -2.16 0.26
CA ASN A 37 -13.03 -3.51 0.73
C ASN A 37 -14.12 -3.54 1.82
N GLY A 38 -14.62 -2.38 2.25
CA GLY A 38 -15.64 -2.26 3.28
C GLY A 38 -16.99 -1.78 2.77
N ILE A 39 -17.78 -1.18 3.68
CA ILE A 39 -19.13 -0.68 3.38
C ILE A 39 -19.01 0.63 2.61
N CYS A 40 -19.78 0.75 1.53
CA CYS A 40 -19.99 1.98 0.79
C CYS A 40 -21.40 2.50 1.03
N THR A 41 -21.57 3.81 0.94
CA THR A 41 -22.90 4.42 0.85
C THR A 41 -23.54 4.11 -0.51
N MET A 42 -24.88 4.12 -0.56
CA MET A 42 -25.63 3.82 -1.79
C MET A 42 -25.89 5.05 -2.66
N ASP A 43 -25.60 6.25 -2.16
CA ASP A 43 -25.75 7.48 -2.94
C ASP A 43 -24.62 7.62 -3.95
N ILE A 44 -24.94 8.27 -5.08
CA ILE A 44 -24.02 8.45 -6.19
C ILE A 44 -23.68 9.93 -6.32
N ASN A 45 -22.39 10.24 -6.22
CA ASN A 45 -21.87 11.59 -6.33
C ASN A 45 -21.86 12.08 -7.79
N ALA A 46 -21.46 13.34 -7.99
CA ALA A 46 -21.40 13.97 -9.31
C ALA A 46 -20.43 13.30 -10.30
N CYS A 47 -19.54 12.43 -9.82
CA CYS A 47 -18.59 11.67 -10.62
C CYS A 47 -19.10 10.28 -11.02
N GLY A 48 -20.29 9.88 -10.54
CA GLY A 48 -20.86 8.56 -10.79
C GLY A 48 -20.42 7.48 -9.80
N ASN A 49 -19.78 7.85 -8.70
CA ASN A 49 -19.24 6.94 -7.70
C ASN A 49 -20.02 7.01 -6.38
N ALA A 50 -19.84 6.02 -5.51
CA ALA A 50 -20.30 6.14 -4.12
C ALA A 50 -19.66 7.38 -3.46
N SER A 51 -20.41 8.09 -2.62
CA SER A 51 -19.86 9.28 -1.94
C SER A 51 -18.86 8.91 -0.85
N ILE A 52 -19.09 7.80 -0.14
CA ILE A 52 -18.23 7.36 0.96
C ILE A 52 -18.06 5.84 0.89
N CYS A 53 -16.83 5.35 1.04
CA CYS A 53 -16.54 3.94 1.28
C CYS A 53 -15.52 3.80 2.42
N THR A 54 -15.55 2.67 3.12
CA THR A 54 -14.50 2.30 4.07
C THR A 54 -13.26 1.78 3.35
N CYS A 55 -12.09 2.25 3.80
CA CYS A 55 -10.79 1.80 3.34
C CYS A 55 -10.00 1.10 4.47
N PRO A 56 -9.04 0.23 4.13
CA PRO A 56 -8.06 -0.29 5.10
C PRO A 56 -7.25 0.83 5.77
N ASN A 57 -6.62 0.50 6.91
CA ASN A 57 -5.74 1.43 7.62
C ASN A 57 -4.59 1.91 6.70
N GLY A 58 -4.25 3.20 6.79
CA GLY A 58 -3.24 3.83 5.94
C GLY A 58 -3.78 4.28 4.57
N TYR A 59 -5.09 4.15 4.34
CA TYR A 59 -5.75 4.60 3.12
C TYR A 59 -6.99 5.43 3.41
N SER A 60 -7.21 6.43 2.56
CA SER A 60 -8.39 7.28 2.56
C SER A 60 -9.18 7.13 1.26
N TYR A 61 -10.51 7.10 1.36
CA TYR A 61 -11.36 6.96 0.18
C TYR A 61 -11.36 8.23 -0.67
N ASN A 62 -11.06 8.10 -1.96
CA ASN A 62 -11.18 9.17 -2.94
C ASN A 62 -12.43 8.96 -3.82
N ALA A 63 -13.48 9.71 -3.51
CA ALA A 63 -14.78 9.58 -4.16
C ALA A 63 -14.78 10.03 -5.64
N ALA A 64 -13.77 10.78 -6.11
CA ALA A 64 -13.65 11.17 -7.51
C ALA A 64 -13.27 9.98 -8.42
N ILE A 65 -12.61 8.96 -7.87
CA ILE A 65 -12.09 7.80 -8.60
C ILE A 65 -12.58 6.45 -8.05
N ALA A 66 -13.40 6.46 -7.00
CA ALA A 66 -13.90 5.28 -6.30
C ALA A 66 -12.82 4.30 -5.81
N GLN A 67 -11.66 4.81 -5.42
CA GLN A 67 -10.55 4.00 -4.89
C GLN A 67 -10.12 4.48 -3.51
N CYS A 68 -9.50 3.58 -2.76
CA CYS A 68 -8.75 3.91 -1.56
C CYS A 68 -7.34 4.32 -1.97
N VAL A 69 -6.93 5.53 -1.57
CA VAL A 69 -5.63 6.12 -1.90
C VAL A 69 -4.78 6.15 -0.63
N ILE A 70 -3.51 5.80 -0.75
CA ILE A 70 -2.58 5.80 0.40
C ILE A 70 -2.50 7.19 1.02
N GLU A 71 -2.51 7.26 2.35
CA GLU A 71 -2.47 8.53 3.09
C GLU A 71 -1.07 9.14 3.10
N ASP A 72 -0.03 8.30 3.20
CA ASP A 72 1.37 8.70 3.10
C ASP A 72 2.08 7.94 1.96
N ILE A 73 2.41 8.66 0.90
CA ILE A 73 3.16 8.12 -0.25
C ILE A 73 4.54 7.58 0.17
N ALA A 74 5.13 8.07 1.27
CA ALA A 74 6.39 7.56 1.77
C ALA A 74 6.30 6.10 2.26
N GLU A 75 5.10 5.64 2.62
CA GLU A 75 4.85 4.26 3.07
C GLU A 75 4.60 3.29 1.90
N ALA A 76 4.35 3.82 0.69
CA ALA A 76 4.13 2.99 -0.48
C ALA A 76 5.35 2.09 -0.79
N THR A 77 5.08 0.81 -1.02
CA THR A 77 6.05 -0.21 -1.43
C THR A 77 5.86 -0.65 -2.88
N SER A 78 4.73 -0.34 -3.50
CA SER A 78 4.45 -0.63 -4.91
C SER A 78 3.57 0.42 -5.57
N ALA A 79 3.67 0.51 -6.90
CA ALA A 79 2.82 1.37 -7.70
C ALA A 79 1.42 0.76 -7.85
N SER A 80 0.44 1.62 -8.16
CA SER A 80 -0.93 1.17 -8.48
C SER A 80 -0.97 0.32 -9.74
N THR A 81 -1.72 -0.78 -9.70
CA THR A 81 -2.04 -1.62 -10.88
C THR A 81 -3.40 -1.30 -11.49
N ILE A 82 -4.20 -0.46 -10.82
CA ILE A 82 -5.55 -0.09 -11.24
C ILE A 82 -5.48 1.09 -12.20
N ALA A 83 -6.11 0.96 -13.36
CA ALA A 83 -6.28 2.08 -14.29
C ALA A 83 -7.29 3.07 -13.70
N ILE A 84 -6.89 4.33 -13.54
CA ILE A 84 -7.73 5.38 -12.99
C ILE A 84 -8.32 6.23 -14.13
N GLU A 85 -9.63 6.09 -14.30
CA GLU A 85 -10.45 6.79 -15.28
C GLU A 85 -11.77 7.21 -14.62
N GLY A 86 -12.46 8.19 -15.21
CA GLY A 86 -13.78 8.61 -14.74
C GLY A 86 -14.12 10.07 -15.04
N SER A 87 -15.38 10.45 -14.80
CA SER A 87 -15.92 11.78 -15.09
C SER A 87 -15.25 12.93 -14.33
N CYS A 88 -14.54 12.62 -13.24
CA CYS A 88 -13.84 13.60 -12.41
C CYS A 88 -12.32 13.50 -12.49
N VAL A 89 -11.81 12.71 -13.44
CA VAL A 89 -10.40 12.65 -13.79
C VAL A 89 -10.15 13.67 -14.90
N GLY A 90 -9.35 14.69 -14.60
CA GLY A 90 -8.94 15.69 -15.58
C GLY A 90 -8.03 15.12 -16.67
N THR A 91 -7.86 15.91 -17.72
CA THR A 91 -6.83 15.65 -18.74
C THR A 91 -5.43 15.65 -18.12
N GLN A 92 -4.44 15.17 -18.88
CA GLN A 92 -3.07 15.02 -18.40
C GLN A 92 -2.53 16.32 -17.76
N PRO A 93 -1.99 16.25 -16.53
CA PRO A 93 -1.45 17.42 -15.84
C PRO A 93 -0.24 17.98 -16.59
N VAL A 94 -0.23 19.29 -16.85
CA VAL A 94 0.94 20.02 -17.37
C VAL A 94 0.95 21.48 -16.90
N PRO A 95 2.10 22.04 -16.49
CA PRO A 95 3.40 21.37 -16.33
C PRO A 95 3.50 20.52 -15.05
N CYS A 96 4.43 19.54 -15.06
CA CYS A 96 4.78 18.69 -13.93
C CYS A 96 6.27 18.84 -13.55
N THR A 97 6.60 18.51 -12.31
CA THR A 97 7.99 18.33 -11.89
C THR A 97 8.60 17.08 -12.54
N ARG A 98 9.93 17.01 -12.59
CA ARG A 98 10.67 15.90 -13.24
C ARG A 98 10.97 14.73 -12.31
N ASP A 99 10.91 14.95 -11.01
CA ASP A 99 11.13 13.91 -10.01
C ASP A 99 9.96 12.93 -10.00
N ILE A 100 10.22 11.68 -9.62
CA ILE A 100 9.24 10.61 -9.57
C ILE A 100 9.13 10.12 -8.13
N ASN A 101 7.92 10.13 -7.59
CA ASN A 101 7.62 9.66 -6.25
C ASN A 101 7.52 8.13 -6.19
N ARG A 102 7.23 7.59 -5.00
CA ARG A 102 7.14 6.13 -4.79
C ARG A 102 6.00 5.45 -5.57
N CYS A 103 4.99 6.21 -5.96
CA CYS A 103 3.89 5.74 -6.79
C CYS A 103 4.21 5.76 -8.30
N GLY A 104 5.40 6.20 -8.69
CA GLY A 104 5.80 6.27 -10.09
C GLY A 104 5.26 7.50 -10.83
N HIS A 105 4.85 8.54 -10.09
CA HIS A 105 4.29 9.77 -10.66
C HIS A 105 5.12 11.01 -10.30
N PRO A 106 4.99 12.12 -11.04
CA PRO A 106 5.56 13.40 -10.61
C PRO A 106 5.10 13.78 -9.20
N SER A 107 5.98 14.34 -8.37
CA SER A 107 5.54 14.76 -7.02
C SER A 107 4.58 15.94 -7.07
N ARG A 108 4.67 16.80 -8.08
CA ARG A 108 3.80 17.96 -8.24
C ARG A 108 3.48 18.22 -9.70
N CYS A 109 2.24 18.59 -9.97
CA CYS A 109 1.83 19.12 -11.26
C CYS A 109 0.81 20.25 -11.10
N MET A 110 0.65 21.04 -12.16
CA MET A 110 -0.44 22.00 -12.30
C MET A 110 -1.64 21.33 -12.96
N CYS A 111 -2.82 21.71 -12.48
CA CYS A 111 -4.10 21.25 -12.99
C CYS A 111 -4.93 22.43 -13.52
N SER A 112 -5.87 22.13 -14.42
CA SER A 112 -6.89 23.08 -14.85
C SER A 112 -7.72 23.55 -13.65
N GLU A 113 -8.40 24.68 -13.82
CA GLU A 113 -9.25 25.26 -12.78
C GLU A 113 -10.28 24.26 -12.23
N GLY A 114 -10.43 24.22 -10.90
CA GLY A 114 -11.35 23.32 -10.20
C GLY A 114 -10.86 21.88 -10.03
N LEU A 115 -9.60 21.59 -10.36
CA LEU A 115 -8.97 20.28 -10.15
C LEU A 115 -7.71 20.39 -9.29
N THR A 116 -7.45 19.36 -8.50
CA THR A 116 -6.29 19.24 -7.62
C THR A 116 -5.45 18.04 -8.02
N TYR A 117 -4.12 18.23 -8.10
CA TYR A 117 -3.20 17.14 -8.44
C TYR A 117 -3.07 16.17 -7.26
N ASN A 118 -3.37 14.89 -7.49
CA ASN A 118 -3.11 13.82 -6.54
C ASN A 118 -1.82 13.07 -6.91
N PRO A 119 -0.71 13.24 -6.16
CA PRO A 119 0.56 12.60 -6.47
C PRO A 119 0.57 11.07 -6.30
N ALA A 120 -0.32 10.51 -5.47
CA ALA A 120 -0.41 9.05 -5.31
C ALA A 120 -1.01 8.39 -6.56
N VAL A 121 -1.82 9.14 -7.31
CA VAL A 121 -2.57 8.67 -8.49
C VAL A 121 -2.00 9.20 -9.81
N GLY A 122 -1.21 10.27 -9.76
CA GLY A 122 -0.62 10.89 -10.95
C GLY A 122 -1.64 11.60 -11.85
N LYS A 123 -2.76 12.05 -11.28
CA LYS A 123 -3.88 12.66 -12.01
C LYS A 123 -4.38 13.93 -11.32
N CYS A 124 -4.99 14.81 -12.12
CA CYS A 124 -5.80 15.93 -11.63
C CYS A 124 -7.21 15.42 -11.34
N LEU A 125 -7.69 15.59 -10.11
CA LEU A 125 -8.98 15.11 -9.65
C LEU A 125 -9.86 16.29 -9.21
N LYS A 126 -11.17 16.15 -9.40
CA LYS A 126 -12.14 17.12 -8.84
C LYS A 126 -12.31 16.88 -7.34
N ASP A 127 -12.32 17.96 -6.56
CA ASP A 127 -12.65 17.89 -5.14
C ASP A 127 -14.17 17.73 -4.95
N LEU A 128 -14.57 16.86 -4.02
CA LEU A 128 -15.96 16.49 -3.73
C LEU A 128 -16.29 16.67 -2.25
#